data_AF-A0A5C6P4J4-F1
#
_entry.id   AF-A0A5C6P4J4-F1
#
_cell.length_a   1.000
_cell.length_b   1.000
_cell.length_c   1.000
_cell.angle_alpha   90.00
_cell.angle_beta   90.00
_cell.angle_gamma   90.00
#
_symmetry.space_group_name_H-M   'P 1'
#
loop_
_entity.id
_entity.type
_entity.pdbx_description
1 polymer ?
#
loop_
_entity_poly.entity_id
_entity_poly.type
_entity_poly.pdbx_seq_one_letter_code
_entity_poly.pdbx_strand_id
1 'polypeptide(L)'
;MWQFLQNELLSVQKEISEWRNTMDSWHQHCQVIMKACSGIDYAEFASFLKIIAGNRMAFLNTCSSVDSSDYPRHLSETFTKLGPFHAAFDLQRVANIIECLVCNEDFKRLDHTTLTLQPEMMLQQIRDTIQSTRGQHLLYQD
;
A
#
# COMPACT_ATOMS: atom_id res chain seq x y z
N MET A 1 9.05 -7.13 -1.07
CA MET A 1 7.71 -7.73 -1.20
C MET A 1 7.16 -7.62 -2.62
N TRP A 2 6.96 -6.42 -3.18
CA TRP A 2 6.38 -6.26 -4.53
C TRP A 2 7.10 -7.09 -5.63
N GLN A 3 8.42 -6.97 -5.76
CA GLN A 3 9.19 -7.77 -6.73
C GLN A 3 9.07 -9.28 -6.52
N PHE A 4 8.98 -9.72 -5.26
CA PHE A 4 8.78 -11.14 -4.94
C PHE A 4 7.42 -11.60 -5.48
N LEU A 5 6.35 -10.85 -5.22
CA LEU A 5 5.02 -11.16 -5.72
C LEU A 5 4.95 -11.18 -7.26
N GLN A 6 5.68 -10.30 -7.94
CA GLN A 6 5.81 -10.35 -9.40
C GLN A 6 6.48 -11.63 -9.90
N ASN A 7 7.50 -12.10 -9.20
CA ASN A 7 8.18 -13.35 -9.53
C ASN A 7 7.30 -14.57 -9.26
N GLU A 8 6.54 -14.57 -8.16
CA GLU A 8 5.59 -15.64 -7.83
C GLU A 8 4.49 -15.73 -8.90
N LEU A 9 3.90 -14.61 -9.30
CA LEU A 9 2.91 -14.60 -10.37
C LEU A 9 3.50 -15.11 -11.68
N LEU A 10 4.71 -14.66 -12.04
CA LEU A 10 5.41 -15.13 -13.23
C LEU A 10 5.67 -16.65 -13.18
N SER A 11 5.99 -17.19 -12.00
CA SER A 11 6.20 -18.63 -11.81
C SER A 11 4.90 -19.40 -12.06
N VAL A 12 3.79 -18.96 -11.46
CA VAL A 12 2.46 -19.55 -11.68
C VAL A 12 2.07 -19.49 -13.15
N GLN A 13 2.24 -18.33 -13.78
CA GLN A 13 1.90 -18.13 -15.19
C GLN A 13 2.69 -19.05 -16.14
N LYS A 14 3.91 -19.43 -15.78
CA LYS A 14 4.71 -20.40 -16.55
C LYS A 14 4.21 -21.82 -16.33
N GLU A 15 3.93 -22.18 -15.08
CA GLU A 15 3.52 -23.52 -14.67
C GLU A 15 2.21 -23.96 -15.33
N ILE A 16 1.26 -23.03 -15.50
CA ILE A 16 -0.05 -23.32 -16.12
C ILE A 16 -0.22 -22.68 -17.51
N SER A 17 0.90 -22.45 -18.20
CA SER A 17 0.91 -21.69 -19.47
C SER A 17 0.18 -22.39 -20.62
N GLU A 18 0.11 -23.73 -20.61
CA GLU A 18 -0.58 -24.53 -21.62
C GLU A 18 -2.09 -24.29 -21.64
N TRP A 19 -2.66 -23.82 -20.52
CA TRP A 19 -4.08 -23.52 -20.39
C TRP A 19 -4.43 -22.08 -20.77
N ARG A 20 -3.44 -21.23 -21.09
CA ARG A 20 -3.65 -19.78 -21.34
C ARG A 20 -4.71 -19.47 -22.38
N ASN A 21 -4.76 -20.25 -23.47
CA ASN A 21 -5.63 -20.00 -24.61
C ASN A 21 -6.93 -20.83 -24.57
N THR A 22 -7.07 -21.74 -23.61
CA THR A 22 -8.21 -22.67 -23.51
C THR A 22 -9.04 -22.47 -22.25
N MET A 23 -8.46 -21.84 -21.22
CA MET A 23 -9.13 -21.51 -19.98
C MET A 23 -9.60 -20.05 -19.98
N ASP A 24 -10.91 -19.86 -19.96
CA ASP A 24 -11.49 -18.56 -19.67
C ASP A 24 -11.03 -18.10 -18.28
N SER A 25 -10.81 -16.80 -18.10
CA SER A 25 -10.33 -16.22 -16.82
C SER A 25 -8.97 -16.75 -16.32
N TRP A 26 -8.10 -17.24 -17.21
CA TRP A 26 -6.75 -17.73 -16.87
C TRP A 26 -5.96 -16.79 -15.92
N HIS A 27 -6.06 -15.47 -16.12
CA HIS A 27 -5.43 -14.49 -15.24
C HIS A 27 -5.94 -14.53 -13.79
N GLN A 28 -7.23 -14.74 -13.60
CA GLN A 28 -7.84 -14.88 -12.27
C GLN A 28 -7.36 -16.17 -11.60
N HIS A 29 -7.28 -17.27 -12.36
CA HIS A 29 -6.72 -18.52 -11.85
C HIS A 29 -5.25 -18.37 -11.43
N CYS A 30 -4.45 -17.60 -12.18
CA CYS A 30 -3.08 -17.28 -11.77
C CYS A 30 -3.04 -16.58 -10.39
N GLN A 31 -3.93 -15.62 -10.12
CA GLN A 31 -4.00 -14.93 -8.83
C GLN A 31 -4.40 -15.88 -7.68
N VAL A 32 -5.37 -16.78 -7.92
CA VAL A 32 -5.80 -17.77 -6.92
C VAL A 32 -4.65 -18.72 -6.55
N ILE A 33 -3.92 -19.23 -7.54
CA ILE A 33 -2.79 -20.13 -7.29
C ILE A 33 -1.65 -19.38 -6.60
N MET A 34 -1.32 -18.17 -7.08
CA MET A 34 -0.32 -17.31 -6.45
C MET A 34 -0.63 -17.08 -4.97
N LYS A 35 -1.90 -16.79 -4.64
CA LYS A 35 -2.34 -16.63 -3.26
C LYS A 35 -2.12 -17.88 -2.42
N ALA A 36 -2.43 -19.06 -2.97
CA ALA A 36 -2.19 -20.32 -2.27
C ALA A 36 -0.70 -20.57 -2.01
N CYS A 37 0.19 -20.19 -2.95
CA CYS A 37 1.63 -20.39 -2.84
C CYS A 37 2.34 -19.34 -1.97
N SER A 38 1.96 -18.07 -2.10
CA SER A 38 2.65 -16.92 -1.50
C SER A 38 1.90 -16.33 -0.29
N GLY A 39 0.68 -16.78 -0.02
CA GLY A 39 -0.19 -16.32 1.05
C GLY A 39 -0.99 -15.05 0.73
N ILE A 40 -0.78 -14.42 -0.43
CA ILE A 40 -1.43 -13.15 -0.79
C ILE A 40 -1.53 -12.99 -2.31
N ASP A 41 -2.62 -12.43 -2.81
CA ASP A 41 -2.74 -12.02 -4.22
C ASP A 41 -2.45 -10.51 -4.39
N TYR A 42 -2.47 -10.03 -5.64
CA TYR A 42 -2.24 -8.61 -5.91
C TYR A 42 -3.33 -7.69 -5.33
N ALA A 43 -4.60 -8.10 -5.30
CA ALA A 43 -5.68 -7.29 -4.78
C ALA A 43 -5.57 -7.12 -3.26
N GLU A 44 -5.24 -8.20 -2.55
CA GLU A 44 -4.96 -8.19 -1.12
C GLU A 44 -3.69 -7.42 -0.81
N PHE A 45 -2.64 -7.51 -1.64
CA PHE A 45 -1.44 -6.69 -1.47
C PHE A 45 -1.74 -5.20 -1.61
N ALA A 46 -2.58 -4.81 -2.57
CA ALA A 46 -3.05 -3.42 -2.70
C ALA A 46 -3.86 -2.96 -1.48
N SER A 47 -4.73 -3.83 -0.95
CA SER A 47 -5.46 -3.57 0.30
C SER A 47 -4.52 -3.42 1.49
N PHE A 48 -3.47 -4.24 1.56
CA PHE A 48 -2.46 -4.16 2.61
C PHE A 48 -1.69 -2.83 2.58
N LEU A 49 -1.32 -2.34 1.38
CA LEU A 49 -0.73 -1.01 1.22
C LEU A 49 -1.66 0.10 1.71
N LYS A 50 -2.97 0.01 1.39
CA LYS A 50 -3.99 0.94 1.89
C LYS A 50 -4.03 0.97 3.42
N ILE A 51 -4.00 -0.19 4.07
CA ILE A 51 -4.00 -0.28 5.54
C ILE A 51 -2.73 0.33 6.14
N ILE A 52 -1.56 0.03 5.57
CA ILE A 52 -0.29 0.62 6.03
C ILE A 52 -0.36 2.14 5.91
N ALA A 53 -0.72 2.66 4.74
CA ALA A 53 -0.82 4.10 4.49
C ALA A 53 -1.81 4.77 5.44
N GLY A 54 -3.02 4.23 5.58
CA GLY A 54 -4.04 4.76 6.49
C GLY A 54 -3.54 4.88 7.93
N ASN A 55 -2.88 3.84 8.44
CA ASN A 55 -2.33 3.85 9.80
C ASN A 55 -1.23 4.91 9.99
N ARG A 56 -0.36 5.13 9.00
CA ARG A 56 0.70 6.14 9.10
C ARG A 56 0.16 7.56 8.96
N MET A 57 -0.80 7.77 8.05
CA MET A 57 -1.46 9.07 7.91
C MET A 57 -2.23 9.43 9.18
N ALA A 58 -2.96 8.49 9.77
CA ALA A 58 -3.66 8.70 11.03
C ALA A 58 -2.70 9.12 12.16
N PHE A 59 -1.56 8.45 12.28
CA PHE A 59 -0.52 8.84 13.25
C PHE A 59 0.02 10.26 13.00
N LEU A 60 0.38 10.60 11.75
CA LEU A 60 0.88 11.94 11.43
C LEU A 60 -0.15 13.03 11.70
N ASN A 61 -1.42 12.78 11.38
CA ASN A 61 -2.51 13.72 11.66
C ASN A 61 -2.74 13.95 13.15
N THR A 62 -2.50 12.93 14.00
CA THR A 62 -2.55 13.10 15.46
C THR A 62 -1.37 13.93 15.98
N CYS A 63 -0.17 13.79 15.41
CA CYS A 63 0.98 14.63 15.78
C CYS A 63 0.76 16.11 15.42
N SER A 64 -0.05 16.37 14.38
CA SER A 64 -0.38 17.72 13.90
C SER A 64 -1.40 18.47 14.76
N SER A 65 -2.14 17.79 15.64
CA SER A 65 -3.22 18.41 16.42
C SER A 65 -2.68 18.97 17.75
N VAL A 66 -2.84 20.29 17.96
CA VAL A 66 -2.27 21.04 19.09
C VAL A 66 -2.95 20.71 20.44
N ASP A 67 -4.16 20.14 20.42
CA ASP A 67 -4.92 19.81 21.63
C ASP A 67 -4.48 18.45 22.23
N SER A 68 -3.39 18.50 22.98
CA SER A 68 -2.71 17.35 23.61
C SER A 68 -3.47 16.70 24.79
N SER A 69 -4.80 16.83 24.89
CA SER A 69 -5.58 16.27 26.01
C SER A 69 -6.37 15.00 25.68
N ASP A 70 -6.64 14.73 24.40
CA ASP A 70 -7.27 13.49 23.94
C ASP A 70 -6.31 12.75 22.99
N TYR A 71 -5.19 12.26 23.53
CA TYR A 71 -4.38 11.29 22.79
C TYR A 71 -5.25 10.07 22.51
N PRO A 72 -5.50 9.68 21.24
CA PRO A 72 -6.17 8.44 20.97
C PRO A 72 -5.29 7.33 21.56
N ARG A 73 -5.84 6.64 22.57
CA ARG A 73 -5.24 5.54 23.35
C ARG A 73 -4.90 4.30 22.50
N HIS A 74 -4.83 4.47 21.18
CA HIS A 74 -4.73 3.46 20.16
C HIS A 74 -3.60 3.70 19.16
N LEU A 75 -2.73 4.69 19.43
CA LEU A 75 -1.48 4.82 18.69
C LEU A 75 -0.56 3.65 19.04
N SER A 76 -0.09 2.94 18.03
CA SER A 76 0.87 1.86 18.21
C SER A 76 2.10 2.40 18.95
N GLU A 77 2.50 1.72 20.03
CA GLU A 77 3.75 2.02 20.77
C GLU A 77 4.95 2.12 19.82
N THR A 78 4.93 1.33 18.75
CA THR A 78 5.95 1.36 17.69
C THR A 78 6.02 2.72 16.99
N PHE A 79 4.89 3.36 16.68
CA PHE A 79 4.90 4.69 16.04
C PHE A 79 5.36 5.78 16.99
N THR A 80 4.95 5.72 18.26
CA THR A 80 5.44 6.67 19.26
C THR A 80 6.95 6.59 19.45
N LYS A 81 7.52 5.37 19.37
CA LYS A 81 8.96 5.13 19.47
C LYS A 81 9.74 5.58 18.23
N LEU A 82 9.20 5.38 17.03
CA LEU A 82 9.89 5.68 15.77
C LEU A 82 9.68 7.13 15.28
N GLY A 83 8.58 7.76 15.70
CA GLY A 83 8.30 9.16 15.45
C GLY A 83 7.76 9.49 14.04
N PRO A 84 7.39 10.77 13.81
CA PRO A 84 6.71 11.22 12.59
C PRO A 84 7.56 11.07 11.33
N PHE A 85 8.89 11.24 11.42
CA PHE A 85 9.76 11.10 10.25
C PHE A 85 9.82 9.66 9.71
N HIS A 86 9.74 8.65 10.60
CA HIS A 86 9.64 7.27 10.17
C HIS A 86 8.31 7.00 9.47
N ALA A 87 7.20 7.52 10.00
CA ALA A 87 5.90 7.38 9.37
C ALA A 87 5.85 8.06 7.99
N ALA A 88 6.43 9.25 7.85
CA ALA A 88 6.54 9.95 6.57
C ALA A 88 7.42 9.17 5.56
N PHE A 89 8.51 8.56 6.03
CA PHE A 89 9.34 7.69 5.20
C PHE A 89 8.58 6.45 4.73
N ASP A 90 7.87 5.76 5.63
CA ASP A 90 7.01 4.61 5.30
C ASP A 90 6.00 5.00 4.21
N LEU A 91 5.34 6.16 4.36
CA LEU A 91 4.39 6.67 3.39
C LEU A 91 5.02 6.93 2.02
N GLN A 92 6.23 7.50 1.97
CA GLN A 92 6.95 7.66 0.71
C GLN A 92 7.24 6.31 0.04
N ARG A 93 7.59 5.27 0.82
CA ARG A 93 7.82 3.92 0.28
C ARG A 93 6.53 3.29 -0.22
N VAL A 94 5.42 3.46 0.49
CA VAL A 94 4.10 2.98 0.04
C VAL A 94 3.69 3.67 -1.24
N ALA A 95 3.83 5.00 -1.35
CA ALA A 95 3.53 5.74 -2.57
C ALA A 95 4.31 5.20 -3.77
N ASN A 96 5.63 5.01 -3.63
CA ASN A 96 6.45 4.45 -4.70
C ASN A 96 5.97 3.04 -5.14
N ILE A 97 5.56 2.19 -4.20
CA ILE A 97 5.04 0.86 -4.53
C ILE A 97 3.70 0.97 -5.24
N ILE A 98 2.80 1.87 -4.81
CA ILE A 98 1.52 2.11 -5.48
C ILE A 98 1.76 2.58 -6.93
N GLU A 99 2.72 3.49 -7.15
CA GLU A 99 3.10 3.95 -8.50
C GLU A 99 3.63 2.79 -9.37
N CYS A 100 4.44 1.88 -8.81
CA CYS A 100 4.86 0.68 -9.54
C CYS A 100 3.69 -0.28 -9.84
N LEU A 101 2.76 -0.41 -8.89
CA LEU A 101 1.62 -1.32 -8.97
C LEU A 101 0.61 -0.87 -10.03
N VAL A 102 0.30 0.42 -10.13
CA VAL A 102 -0.59 0.95 -11.20
C VAL A 102 0.01 0.83 -12.59
N CYS A 103 1.34 0.83 -12.71
CA CYS A 103 2.04 0.63 -13.97
C CYS A 103 2.11 -0.85 -14.40
N ASN A 104 1.76 -1.81 -13.54
CA ASN A 104 1.91 -3.24 -13.81
C ASN A 104 0.73 -3.81 -14.62
N GLU A 105 1.04 -4.48 -15.73
CA GLU A 105 0.03 -5.03 -16.65
C GLU A 105 -0.83 -6.14 -16.06
N ASP A 106 -0.27 -7.00 -15.19
CA ASP A 106 -1.04 -8.04 -14.54
C ASP A 106 -1.99 -7.45 -13.50
N PHE A 107 -1.58 -6.38 -12.80
CA PHE A 107 -2.45 -5.64 -11.89
C PHE A 107 -3.62 -4.97 -12.62
N LYS A 108 -3.38 -4.37 -13.79
CA LYS A 108 -4.44 -3.75 -14.62
C LYS A 108 -5.47 -4.76 -15.16
N ARG A 109 -5.16 -6.05 -15.15
CA ARG A 109 -6.07 -7.12 -15.59
C ARG A 109 -7.00 -7.61 -14.47
N LEU A 110 -6.78 -7.18 -13.23
CA LEU A 110 -7.65 -7.54 -12.13
C LEU A 110 -9.04 -6.92 -12.31
N ASP A 111 -10.04 -7.56 -11.71
CA ASP A 111 -11.36 -6.98 -11.60
C ASP A 111 -11.33 -5.76 -10.68
N HIS A 112 -11.37 -4.57 -11.28
CA HIS A 112 -11.35 -3.30 -10.57
C HIS A 112 -12.51 -3.11 -9.58
N THR A 113 -13.62 -3.83 -9.74
CA THR A 113 -14.74 -3.76 -8.79
C THR A 113 -14.42 -4.40 -7.44
N THR A 114 -13.44 -5.31 -7.41
CA THR A 114 -12.97 -5.98 -6.18
C THR A 114 -11.87 -5.19 -5.46
N LEU A 115 -11.28 -4.17 -6.12
CA LEU A 115 -10.20 -3.40 -5.57
C LEU A 115 -10.71 -2.36 -4.55
N THR A 116 -10.18 -2.45 -3.33
CA THR A 116 -10.49 -1.47 -2.27
C THR A 116 -9.58 -0.25 -2.30
N LEU A 117 -8.43 -0.35 -2.99
CA LEU A 117 -7.48 0.74 -3.17
C LEU A 117 -7.93 1.63 -4.33
N GLN A 118 -7.99 2.94 -4.10
CA GLN A 118 -8.14 3.96 -5.14
C GLN A 118 -6.77 4.65 -5.29
N PRO A 119 -5.92 4.21 -6.23
CA PRO A 119 -4.49 4.54 -6.23
C PRO A 119 -4.21 6.03 -6.32
N GLU A 120 -4.89 6.76 -7.21
CA GLU A 120 -4.67 8.18 -7.47
C GLU A 120 -5.04 9.02 -6.25
N MET A 121 -6.21 8.73 -5.65
CA MET A 121 -6.66 9.36 -4.41
C MET A 121 -5.69 9.08 -3.26
N MET A 122 -5.25 7.82 -3.11
CA MET A 122 -4.31 7.43 -2.06
C MET A 122 -2.96 8.14 -2.22
N LEU A 123 -2.42 8.21 -3.44
CA LEU A 123 -1.17 8.91 -3.73
C LEU A 123 -1.28 10.40 -3.39
N GLN A 124 -2.40 11.03 -3.70
CA GLN A 124 -2.65 12.42 -3.35
C GLN A 124 -2.69 12.62 -1.82
N GLN A 125 -3.47 11.81 -1.10
CA GLN A 125 -3.56 11.86 0.36
C GLN A 125 -2.20 11.67 1.04
N ILE A 126 -1.38 10.75 0.53
CA ILE A 126 -0.02 10.53 1.03
C ILE A 126 0.84 11.79 0.84
N ARG A 127 0.82 12.40 -0.35
CA ARG A 127 1.60 13.62 -0.64
C ARG A 127 1.19 14.76 0.28
N ASP A 128 -0.11 15.01 0.44
CA ASP A 128 -0.64 16.08 1.27
C ASP A 128 -0.24 15.89 2.74
N THR A 129 -0.33 14.66 3.25
CA THR A 129 0.04 14.33 4.64
C THR A 129 1.54 14.55 4.89
N ILE A 130 2.40 14.12 3.96
CA ILE A 130 3.86 14.34 4.07
C ILE A 130 4.20 15.83 4.03
N GLN A 131 3.55 16.61 3.16
CA GLN A 131 3.78 18.05 3.05
C GLN A 131 3.38 18.79 4.34
N SER A 132 2.21 18.47 4.89
CA SER A 132 1.73 19.05 6.16
C SER A 132 2.72 18.78 7.31
N THR A 133 3.25 17.57 7.39
CA THR A 133 4.25 17.18 8.40
C THR A 133 5.55 17.98 8.29
N ARG A 134 6.03 18.26 7.05
CA ARG A 134 7.25 19.06 6.82
C ARG A 134 7.08 20.54 7.15
N GLY A 135 5.90 21.10 6.85
CA GLY A 135 5.60 22.51 7.14
C GLY A 135 5.64 22.85 8.63
N GLN A 136 5.29 21.90 9.50
CA GLN A 136 5.33 22.09 10.96
C GLN A 136 6.75 22.16 11.50
N HIS A 137 7.69 21.37 10.98
CA HIS A 137 9.09 21.41 11.46
C HIS A 137 9.73 22.79 11.24
N LEU A 138 9.35 23.51 10.19
CA LEU A 138 9.87 24.85 9.90
C LEU A 138 9.28 25.94 10.81
N LEU A 139 8.11 25.72 11.41
CA LEU A 139 7.44 26.68 12.31
C LEU A 139 7.95 26.63 13.75
N TYR A 140 8.75 25.61 14.12
CA TYR A 140 9.31 25.42 15.46
C TYR A 140 10.85 25.60 15.51
N GLN A 141 11.44 26.24 14.49
CA GLN A 141 12.89 26.51 14.43
C GLN A 141 13.28 27.98 14.69
N ASP A 142 12.35 28.84 15.11
CA ASP A 142 12.61 30.23 15.54
C ASP A 142 12.56 30.38 17.07
#